data_AF-A0A936FGC3-F1
#
_entry.id   AF-A0A936FGC3-F1
#
_cell.length_a   1.000
_cell.length_b   1.000
_cell.length_c   1.000
_cell.angle_alpha   90.00
_cell.angle_beta   90.00
_cell.angle_gamma   90.00
#
_symmetry.space_group_name_H-M   'P 1'
#
loop_
_entity.id
_entity.type
_entity.pdbx_description
1 polymer ?
#
loop_
_entity_poly.entity_id
_entity_poly.type
_entity_poly.pdbx_seq_one_letter_code
_entity_poly.pdbx_strand_id
1 'polypeptide(L)'
;MITATAPIASKLAAPSTAAPGQQIGYTRVSTITQNTEGQLVGVDLARTFEDKASGKDTKRPQLAACMAHLRSGDTLHVNSMDRLARNLDDLRRIMDSLTGRGVTVVFHREAMRFEPITADMERGRADMARLMLSIMGAVAEFERSLILERQREGIAIAKQAGKYRGRKPSLSDAQAQELRSRVAAGESKVALAKAFGISRETVYGYLRG
;
A
#
# COMPACT_ATOMS: atom_id res chain seq x y z
N MET A 1 54.64 38.27 23.38
CA MET A 1 54.15 37.29 24.38
C MET A 1 52.89 36.66 23.80
N ILE A 2 53.02 35.43 23.28
CA ILE A 2 51.94 34.69 22.61
C ILE A 2 51.36 33.73 23.64
N THR A 3 50.10 33.92 24.01
CA THR A 3 49.35 33.05 24.95
C THR A 3 48.91 31.78 24.22
N ALA A 4 49.37 30.63 24.70
CA ALA A 4 48.98 29.32 24.20
C ALA A 4 47.64 28.88 24.81
N THR A 5 46.65 28.63 23.96
CA THR A 5 45.34 28.06 24.34
C THR A 5 45.45 26.54 24.39
N ALA A 6 45.12 25.93 25.53
CA ALA A 6 45.10 24.49 25.73
C ALA A 6 43.96 23.80 24.93
N PRO A 7 44.15 22.57 24.43
CA PRO A 7 43.11 21.87 23.69
C PRO A 7 42.04 21.29 24.63
N ILE A 8 40.77 21.51 24.29
CA ILE A 8 39.62 20.91 24.94
C ILE A 8 39.57 19.44 24.54
N ALA A 9 39.86 18.55 25.49
CA ALA A 9 39.72 17.11 25.30
C ALA A 9 38.24 16.75 25.08
N SER A 10 37.91 16.35 23.85
CA SER A 10 36.64 15.74 23.47
C SER A 10 36.45 14.45 24.27
N LYS A 11 35.46 14.44 25.16
CA LYS A 11 35.06 13.28 25.93
C LYS A 11 34.32 12.32 24.99
N LEU A 12 35.05 11.36 24.43
CA LEU A 12 34.49 10.28 23.62
C LEU A 12 33.48 9.51 24.49
N ALA A 13 32.19 9.61 24.17
CA ALA A 13 31.14 8.84 24.84
C ALA A 13 31.39 7.34 24.58
N ALA A 14 31.35 6.54 25.64
CA ALA A 14 31.51 5.09 25.56
C ALA A 14 30.45 4.46 24.62
N PRO A 15 30.80 3.43 23.85
CA PRO A 15 29.84 2.73 23.00
C PRO A 15 28.75 2.08 23.86
N SER A 16 27.49 2.40 23.57
CA SER A 16 26.31 1.82 24.21
C SER A 16 26.26 0.31 23.98
N THR A 17 26.23 -0.47 25.06
CA THR A 17 26.19 -1.94 25.11
C THR A 17 24.79 -2.52 24.87
N ALA A 18 24.05 -2.03 23.86
CA ALA A 18 22.83 -2.67 23.40
C ALA A 18 23.17 -3.56 22.19
N ALA A 19 22.64 -4.79 22.15
CA ALA A 19 22.78 -5.65 20.97
C ALA A 19 22.34 -4.87 19.70
N PRO A 20 23.03 -5.02 18.57
CA PRO A 20 22.67 -4.29 17.35
C PRO A 20 21.22 -4.59 16.98
N GLY A 21 20.45 -3.54 16.69
CA GLY A 21 19.05 -3.68 16.32
C GLY A 21 18.88 -4.49 15.03
N GLN A 22 17.74 -5.16 14.90
CA GLN A 22 17.47 -6.06 13.79
C GLN A 22 17.14 -5.29 12.52
N GLN A 23 17.58 -5.82 11.37
CA GLN A 23 17.13 -5.37 10.05
C GLN A 23 15.85 -6.13 9.69
N ILE A 24 14.72 -5.43 9.60
CA ILE A 24 13.39 -6.02 9.39
C ILE A 24 12.82 -5.52 8.07
N GLY A 25 12.33 -6.43 7.23
CA GLY A 25 11.70 -6.09 5.95
C GLY A 25 10.19 -6.07 6.03
N TYR A 26 9.56 -5.13 5.35
CA TYR A 26 8.13 -5.20 5.04
C TYR A 26 7.88 -5.01 3.54
N THR A 27 7.13 -5.93 2.96
CA THR A 27 6.77 -5.94 1.53
C THR A 27 5.26 -6.06 1.35
N ARG A 28 4.73 -5.38 0.33
CA ARG A 28 3.32 -5.48 -0.06
C ARG A 28 3.20 -5.76 -1.55
N VAL A 29 2.81 -6.99 -1.89
CA VAL A 29 2.73 -7.48 -3.27
C VAL A 29 1.28 -7.54 -3.74
N SER A 30 1.04 -7.18 -5.01
CA SER A 30 -0.28 -7.31 -5.63
C SER A 30 -0.47 -8.72 -6.17
N THR A 31 -1.65 -9.31 -6.01
CA THR A 31 -1.95 -10.68 -6.52
C THR A 31 -1.87 -10.84 -8.04
N ILE A 32 -1.79 -9.74 -8.81
CA ILE A 32 -1.86 -9.74 -10.28
C ILE A 32 -0.49 -9.90 -10.94
N THR A 33 0.60 -9.77 -10.19
CA THR A 33 1.96 -9.89 -10.73
C THR A 33 2.79 -10.74 -9.78
N GLN A 34 3.10 -11.97 -10.21
CA GLN A 34 4.24 -12.73 -9.71
C GLN A 34 5.51 -11.95 -10.09
N ASN A 35 5.89 -11.00 -9.24
CA ASN A 35 7.26 -10.50 -9.18
C ASN A 35 7.55 -10.08 -7.75
N THR A 36 7.61 -11.09 -6.88
CA THR A 36 8.25 -11.03 -5.56
C THR A 36 9.78 -10.91 -5.68
N GLU A 37 10.33 -11.21 -6.85
CA GLU A 37 11.75 -11.10 -7.17
C GLU A 37 12.11 -9.62 -7.41
N GLY A 38 12.73 -8.97 -6.41
CA GLY A 38 13.30 -7.63 -6.59
C GLY A 38 13.10 -6.64 -5.45
N GLN A 39 12.12 -6.86 -4.55
CA GLN A 39 11.92 -5.94 -3.42
C GLN A 39 12.94 -6.25 -2.32
N LEU A 40 13.73 -5.23 -1.93
CA LEU A 40 14.76 -5.32 -0.88
C LEU A 40 15.94 -6.27 -1.18
N VAL A 41 16.22 -6.55 -2.47
CA VAL A 41 17.37 -7.39 -2.87
C VAL A 41 18.69 -6.76 -2.40
N GLY A 42 19.54 -7.55 -1.76
CA GLY A 42 20.84 -7.11 -1.25
C GLY A 42 20.82 -6.54 0.17
N VAL A 43 19.66 -6.54 0.85
CA VAL A 43 19.58 -6.21 2.28
C VAL A 43 19.58 -7.51 3.10
N ASP A 44 20.51 -7.62 4.04
CA ASP A 44 20.53 -8.73 4.99
C ASP A 44 19.44 -8.51 6.06
N LEU A 45 18.31 -9.19 5.91
CA LEU A 45 17.12 -9.02 6.73
C LEU A 45 16.99 -10.20 7.69
N ALA A 46 16.93 -9.89 8.99
CA ALA A 46 16.68 -10.89 10.04
C ALA A 46 15.26 -11.47 9.95
N ARG A 47 14.29 -10.68 9.47
CA ARG A 47 12.90 -11.11 9.27
C ARG A 47 12.19 -10.25 8.24
N THR A 48 11.31 -10.87 7.46
CA THR A 48 10.46 -10.17 6.48
C THR A 48 8.98 -10.45 6.73
N PHE A 49 8.16 -9.41 6.63
CA PHE A 49 6.69 -9.45 6.73
C PHE A 49 6.07 -9.10 5.37
N GLU A 50 5.24 -9.97 4.82
CA GLU A 50 4.68 -9.81 3.46
C GLU A 50 3.15 -9.78 3.47
N ASP A 51 2.55 -8.65 3.09
CA ASP A 51 1.12 -8.56 2.83
C ASP A 51 0.82 -8.79 1.34
N LYS A 52 -0.15 -9.67 1.06
CA LYS A 52 -0.69 -9.89 -0.29
C LYS A 52 -1.95 -9.06 -0.49
N ALA A 53 -1.87 -8.03 -1.32
CA ALA A 53 -3.01 -7.19 -1.66
C ALA A 53 -3.68 -7.69 -2.95
N SER A 54 -4.90 -8.21 -2.85
CA SER A 54 -5.82 -8.22 -3.99
C SER A 54 -6.41 -6.82 -4.15
N GLY A 55 -6.78 -6.40 -5.37
CA GLY A 55 -7.25 -5.04 -5.65
C GLY A 55 -8.45 -4.54 -4.81
N LYS A 56 -9.06 -5.40 -4.00
CA LYS A 56 -10.10 -5.06 -3.02
C LYS A 56 -9.70 -5.24 -1.55
N ASP A 57 -8.57 -5.88 -1.25
CA ASP A 57 -8.21 -6.22 0.12
C ASP A 57 -7.63 -5.01 0.87
N THR A 58 -8.27 -4.68 1.98
CA THR A 58 -7.95 -3.57 2.88
C THR A 58 -7.40 -4.06 4.21
N LYS A 59 -7.06 -5.33 4.35
CA LYS A 59 -6.40 -5.84 5.56
C LYS A 59 -4.89 -5.90 5.34
N ARG A 60 -4.11 -5.46 6.34
CA ARG A 60 -2.63 -5.52 6.37
C ARG A 60 -2.16 -6.26 7.63
N PRO A 61 -2.55 -7.55 7.79
CA PRO A 61 -2.21 -8.31 8.99
C PRO A 61 -0.69 -8.43 9.20
N GLN A 62 0.10 -8.52 8.14
CA GLN A 62 1.56 -8.63 8.27
C GLN A 62 2.21 -7.29 8.60
N LEU A 63 1.69 -6.16 8.13
CA LEU A 63 2.11 -4.85 8.65
C LEU A 63 1.83 -4.75 10.14
N ALA A 64 0.65 -5.15 10.61
CA ALA A 64 0.32 -5.10 12.03
C ALA A 64 1.27 -6.01 12.86
N ALA A 65 1.56 -7.21 12.37
CA ALA A 65 2.53 -8.12 12.99
C ALA A 65 3.96 -7.53 13.00
N CYS A 66 4.37 -6.88 11.90
CA CYS A 66 5.65 -6.18 11.79
C CYS A 66 5.76 -5.06 12.85
N MET A 67 4.73 -4.22 12.92
CA MET A 67 4.66 -3.13 13.91
C MET A 67 4.73 -3.66 15.35
N ALA A 68 4.14 -4.82 15.64
CA ALA A 68 4.22 -5.45 16.96
C ALA A 68 5.59 -6.09 17.25
N HIS A 69 6.29 -6.56 16.22
CA HIS A 69 7.62 -7.19 16.34
C HIS A 69 8.74 -6.17 16.61
N LEU A 70 8.68 -5.01 15.94
CA LEU A 70 9.74 -3.99 15.98
C LEU A 70 10.03 -3.46 17.39
N ARG A 71 11.31 -3.24 17.68
CA ARG A 71 11.82 -2.74 18.97
C ARG A 71 12.70 -1.51 18.74
N SER A 72 12.94 -0.77 19.82
CA SER A 72 13.90 0.34 19.79
C SER A 72 15.27 -0.15 19.33
N GLY A 73 15.87 0.56 18.38
CA GLY A 73 17.13 0.21 17.73
C GLY A 73 16.98 -0.56 16.41
N ASP A 74 15.82 -1.17 16.14
CA ASP A 74 15.59 -1.89 14.88
C ASP A 74 15.54 -0.92 13.68
N THR A 75 15.84 -1.47 12.50
CA THR A 75 15.66 -0.77 11.22
C THR A 75 14.59 -1.48 10.39
N LEU A 76 13.53 -0.75 10.02
CA LEU A 76 12.51 -1.20 9.10
C LEU A 76 12.87 -0.80 7.67
N HIS A 77 13.07 -1.79 6.79
CA HIS A 77 13.25 -1.62 5.37
C HIS A 77 11.94 -1.79 4.61
N VAL A 78 11.62 -0.81 3.78
CA VAL A 78 10.46 -0.85 2.90
C VAL A 78 10.88 -0.40 1.51
N ASN A 79 10.35 -1.04 0.47
CA ASN A 79 10.72 -0.70 -0.90
C ASN A 79 10.36 0.75 -1.26
N SER A 80 9.14 1.20 -0.93
CA SER A 80 8.67 2.54 -1.22
C SER A 80 7.53 2.98 -0.29
N MET A 81 7.26 4.29 -0.22
CA MET A 81 6.24 4.84 0.68
C MET A 81 4.83 4.33 0.37
N ASP A 82 4.51 4.14 -0.91
CA ASP A 82 3.22 3.60 -1.38
C ASP A 82 2.98 2.14 -0.94
N ARG A 83 4.04 1.41 -0.60
CA ARG A 83 3.96 0.02 -0.10
C ARG A 83 3.69 -0.01 1.39
N LEU A 84 4.20 0.96 2.15
CA LEU A 84 3.95 1.11 3.58
C LEU A 84 2.52 1.59 3.86
N ALA A 85 2.12 2.69 3.21
CA ALA A 85 0.92 3.44 3.55
C ALA A 85 -0.15 3.45 2.45
N ARG A 86 -1.37 3.90 2.77
CA ARG A 86 -2.48 4.09 1.82
C ARG A 86 -2.63 5.51 1.31
N ASN A 87 -2.23 6.46 2.12
CA ASN A 87 -2.29 7.90 1.89
C ASN A 87 -1.28 8.58 2.83
N LEU A 88 -1.16 9.90 2.73
CA LEU A 88 -0.22 10.68 3.53
C LEU A 88 -0.53 10.58 5.03
N ASP A 89 -1.80 10.66 5.44
CA ASP A 89 -2.18 10.56 6.85
C ASP A 89 -1.84 9.21 7.49
N ASP A 90 -2.00 8.12 6.74
CA ASP A 90 -1.60 6.77 7.15
C ASP A 90 -0.07 6.68 7.24
N LEU A 91 0.67 7.24 6.27
CA LEU A 91 2.12 7.29 6.29
C LEU A 91 2.64 8.05 7.51
N ARG A 92 2.12 9.25 7.75
CA ARG A 92 2.50 10.10 8.88
C ARG A 92 2.30 9.38 10.21
N ARG A 93 1.13 8.76 10.41
CA ARG A 93 0.83 8.00 11.64
C ARG A 93 1.78 6.82 11.85
N ILE A 94 2.09 6.06 10.79
CA ILE A 94 3.04 4.94 10.87
C ILE A 94 4.44 5.46 11.22
N MET A 95 4.90 6.51 10.55
CA MET A 95 6.23 7.11 10.78
C MET A 95 6.37 7.69 12.19
N ASP A 96 5.37 8.44 12.67
CA ASP A 96 5.35 8.99 14.03
C ASP A 96 5.43 7.86 15.08
N SER A 97 4.71 6.77 14.86
CA SER A 97 4.75 5.59 15.74
C SER A 97 6.11 4.90 15.74
N LEU A 98 6.72 4.67 14.58
CA LEU A 98 7.99 3.98 14.45
C LEU A 98 9.15 4.81 15.02
N THR A 99 9.29 6.05 14.57
CA THR A 99 10.39 6.93 14.99
C THR A 99 10.30 7.29 16.46
N GLY A 100 9.09 7.45 17.01
CA GLY A 100 8.86 7.66 18.44
C GLY A 100 9.17 6.42 19.30
N ARG A 101 9.19 5.22 18.71
CA ARG A 101 9.57 3.96 19.37
C ARG A 101 11.05 3.61 19.26
N GLY A 102 11.87 4.49 18.69
CA GLY A 102 13.30 4.21 18.51
C GLY A 102 13.63 3.41 17.23
N VAL A 103 12.71 3.30 16.27
CA VAL A 103 12.91 2.52 15.03
C VAL A 103 13.37 3.43 13.89
N THR A 104 14.44 3.04 13.20
CA THR A 104 14.86 3.68 11.95
C THR A 104 14.04 3.13 10.79
N VAL A 105 13.61 3.98 9.85
CA VAL A 105 12.87 3.53 8.64
C VAL A 105 13.67 3.88 7.39
N VAL A 106 13.82 2.92 6.49
CA VAL A 106 14.52 3.08 5.20
C VAL A 106 13.57 2.81 4.05
N PHE A 107 13.44 3.78 3.15
CA PHE A 107 12.73 3.66 1.88
C PHE A 107 13.73 3.60 0.73
N HIS A 108 13.78 2.46 0.05
CA HIS A 108 14.82 2.19 -0.95
C HIS A 108 14.60 2.93 -2.27
N ARG A 109 13.36 3.01 -2.75
CA ARG A 109 13.04 3.70 -4.02
C ARG A 109 13.24 5.20 -3.94
N GLU A 110 12.88 5.79 -2.80
CA GLU A 110 13.05 7.22 -2.53
C GLU A 110 14.47 7.56 -2.03
N ALA A 111 15.31 6.55 -1.77
CA ALA A 111 16.65 6.69 -1.18
C ALA A 111 16.65 7.51 0.12
N MET A 112 15.68 7.24 1.01
CA MET A 112 15.50 7.97 2.26
C MET A 112 15.67 7.10 3.49
N ARG A 113 16.28 7.69 4.52
CA ARG A 113 16.42 7.09 5.85
C ARG A 113 15.93 8.08 6.90
N PHE A 114 15.01 7.62 7.74
CA PHE A 114 14.42 8.38 8.83
C PHE A 114 14.90 7.80 10.15
N GLU A 115 15.79 8.52 10.82
CA GLU A 115 16.31 8.14 12.13
C GLU A 115 15.26 8.34 13.23
N PRO A 116 15.37 7.63 14.36
CA PRO A 116 14.46 7.80 15.49
C PRO A 116 14.56 9.19 16.09
N ILE A 117 13.44 9.68 16.63
CA ILE A 117 13.41 10.95 17.34
C ILE A 117 13.88 10.69 18.77
N THR A 118 15.07 11.17 19.13
CA THR A 118 15.62 11.08 20.49
C THR A 118 15.49 12.40 21.23
N ALA A 119 15.51 12.36 22.57
CA ALA A 119 15.44 13.56 23.41
C ALA A 119 16.62 14.52 23.17
N ASP A 120 17.78 13.98 22.79
CA ASP A 120 19.01 14.72 22.50
C ASP A 120 19.12 15.12 21.02
N MET A 121 18.15 14.75 20.19
CA MET A 121 18.14 15.11 18.78
C MET A 121 17.94 16.61 18.66
N GLU A 122 18.80 17.28 17.89
CA GLU A 122 18.59 18.69 17.57
C GLU A 122 17.20 18.86 16.95
N ARG A 123 16.35 19.69 17.57
CA ARG A 123 14.97 19.93 17.12
C ARG A 123 14.86 20.15 15.61
N GLY A 124 15.82 20.89 15.04
CA GLY A 124 15.90 21.13 13.60
C GLY A 124 15.97 19.88 12.72
N ARG A 125 16.62 18.79 13.17
CA ARG A 125 16.67 17.52 12.40
C ARG A 125 15.32 16.79 12.41
N ALA A 126 14.64 16.75 13.56
CA ALA A 126 13.31 16.16 13.66
C ALA A 126 12.29 16.96 12.83
N ASP A 127 12.35 18.29 12.87
CA ASP A 127 11.47 19.17 12.09
C ASP A 127 11.71 19.03 10.58
N MET A 128 12.97 18.94 10.15
CA MET A 128 13.31 18.71 8.74
C MET A 128 12.79 17.36 8.24
N ALA A 129 12.92 16.29 9.04
CA ALA A 129 12.38 14.97 8.69
C ALA A 129 10.85 15.00 8.52
N ARG A 130 10.13 15.72 9.40
CA ARG A 130 8.67 15.92 9.29
C ARG A 130 8.28 16.75 8.06
N LEU A 131 9.05 17.81 7.77
CA LEU A 131 8.84 18.63 6.58
C LEU A 131 9.02 17.80 5.30
N MET A 132 10.09 17.02 5.22
CA MET A 132 10.35 16.15 4.07
C MET A 132 9.25 15.12 3.87
N LEU A 133 8.75 14.52 4.95
CA LEU A 133 7.62 13.60 4.87
C LEU A 133 6.36 14.27 4.32
N SER A 134 6.09 15.50 4.76
CA SER A 134 4.93 16.29 4.31
C SER A 134 5.04 16.65 2.83
N ILE A 135 6.23 17.07 2.37
CA ILE A 135 6.50 17.38 0.96
C ILE A 135 6.30 16.13 0.10
N MET A 136 6.86 14.99 0.51
CA MET A 136 6.73 13.72 -0.25
C MET A 136 5.29 13.25 -0.32
N GLY A 137 4.54 13.42 0.77
CA GLY A 137 3.11 13.20 0.81
C GLY A 137 2.35 14.02 -0.23
N ALA A 138 2.62 15.33 -0.27
CA ALA A 138 1.99 16.23 -1.22
C ALA A 138 2.34 15.86 -2.68
N VAL A 139 3.60 15.49 -2.95
CA VAL A 139 4.03 15.03 -4.29
C VAL A 139 3.29 13.74 -4.67
N ALA A 140 3.18 12.76 -3.77
CA ALA A 140 2.47 11.51 -4.05
C ALA A 140 0.97 11.73 -4.33
N GLU A 141 0.33 12.64 -3.60
CA GLU A 141 -1.07 13.02 -3.85
C GLU A 141 -1.25 13.72 -5.20
N PHE A 142 -0.31 14.60 -5.56
CA PHE A 142 -0.26 15.26 -6.87
C PHE A 142 -0.07 14.26 -8.02
N GLU A 143 0.87 13.31 -7.91
CA GLU A 143 1.05 12.28 -8.92
C GLU A 143 -0.21 11.43 -9.10
N ARG A 144 -0.86 11.07 -7.98
CA ARG A 144 -2.11 10.31 -8.00
C ARG A 144 -3.25 11.08 -8.67
N SER A 145 -3.34 12.39 -8.44
CA SER A 145 -4.38 13.22 -9.09
C SER A 145 -4.17 13.26 -10.60
N LEU A 146 -2.93 13.43 -11.07
CA LEU A 146 -2.58 13.40 -12.51
C LEU A 146 -2.89 12.05 -13.17
N ILE A 147 -2.61 10.93 -12.50
CA ILE A 147 -2.94 9.59 -13.02
C ILE A 147 -4.47 9.43 -13.19
N LEU A 148 -5.24 9.88 -12.21
CA LEU A 148 -6.69 9.80 -12.24
C LEU A 148 -7.29 10.71 -13.32
N GLU A 149 -6.72 11.89 -13.52
CA GLU A 149 -7.10 12.81 -14.59
C GLU A 149 -6.91 12.17 -15.96
N ARG A 150 -5.71 11.66 -16.27
CA ARG A 150 -5.43 10.94 -17.53
C ARG A 150 -6.34 9.73 -17.72
N GLN A 151 -6.64 9.00 -16.65
CA GLN A 151 -7.57 7.87 -16.71
C GLN A 151 -8.97 8.34 -17.11
N ARG A 152 -9.46 9.45 -16.54
CA ARG A 152 -10.77 10.02 -16.88
C ARG A 152 -10.82 10.46 -18.34
N GLU A 153 -9.79 11.12 -18.83
CA GLU A 153 -9.66 11.50 -20.25
C GLU A 153 -9.69 10.28 -21.17
N GLY A 154 -8.89 9.25 -20.86
CA GLY A 154 -8.88 8.00 -21.62
C GLY A 154 -10.25 7.29 -21.62
N ILE A 155 -10.95 7.29 -20.48
CA ILE A 155 -12.32 6.77 -20.38
C ILE A 155 -13.28 7.61 -21.24
N ALA A 156 -13.18 8.93 -21.22
CA ALA A 156 -14.04 9.82 -22.01
C ALA A 156 -13.86 9.58 -23.51
N ILE A 157 -12.62 9.49 -24.00
CA ILE A 157 -12.30 9.17 -25.39
C ILE A 157 -12.86 7.79 -25.76
N ALA A 158 -12.64 6.77 -24.93
CA ALA A 158 -13.14 5.43 -25.19
C ALA A 158 -14.69 5.32 -25.14
N LYS A 159 -15.36 6.15 -24.35
CA LYS A 159 -16.83 6.28 -24.35
C LYS A 159 -17.32 6.94 -25.64
N GLN A 160 -16.70 8.05 -26.07
CA GLN A 160 -17.03 8.71 -27.34
C GLN A 160 -16.81 7.77 -28.54
N ALA A 161 -15.75 6.96 -28.51
CA ALA A 161 -15.47 5.94 -29.52
C ALA A 161 -16.35 4.68 -29.41
N GLY A 162 -17.34 4.64 -28.51
CA GLY A 162 -18.27 3.51 -28.37
C GLY A 162 -17.64 2.18 -27.90
N LYS A 163 -16.43 2.20 -27.31
CA LYS A 163 -15.74 0.98 -26.87
C LYS A 163 -16.42 0.32 -25.66
N TYR A 164 -17.09 1.10 -24.82
CA TYR A 164 -17.81 0.57 -23.66
C TYR A 164 -19.21 0.08 -24.07
N ARG A 165 -19.36 -1.25 -24.23
CA ARG A 165 -20.63 -1.91 -24.59
C ARG A 165 -21.42 -2.44 -23.38
N GLY A 166 -21.08 -1.96 -22.17
CA GLY A 166 -21.65 -2.46 -20.93
C GLY A 166 -21.19 -3.88 -20.59
N ARG A 167 -21.84 -4.49 -19.58
CA ARG A 167 -21.60 -5.88 -19.20
C ARG A 167 -22.12 -6.80 -20.31
N LYS A 168 -21.31 -7.78 -20.75
CA LYS A 168 -21.80 -8.82 -21.65
C LYS A 168 -23.02 -9.52 -21.02
N PRO A 169 -24.14 -9.70 -21.77
CA PRO A 169 -25.30 -10.45 -21.30
C PRO A 169 -24.88 -11.83 -20.77
N SER A 170 -25.55 -12.31 -19.72
CA SER A 170 -25.23 -13.61 -19.11
C SER A 170 -25.77 -14.79 -19.93
N LEU A 171 -26.79 -14.54 -20.76
CA LEU A 171 -27.40 -15.49 -21.69
C LEU A 171 -27.32 -14.95 -23.11
N SER A 172 -27.20 -15.85 -24.09
CA SER A 172 -27.43 -15.52 -25.50
C SER A 172 -28.90 -15.19 -25.76
N ASP A 173 -29.21 -14.58 -26.91
CA ASP A 173 -30.59 -14.24 -27.27
C ASP A 173 -31.48 -15.49 -27.33
N ALA A 174 -30.97 -16.61 -27.84
CA ALA A 174 -31.67 -17.88 -27.86
C ALA A 174 -31.97 -18.41 -26.45
N GLN A 175 -30.99 -18.34 -25.55
CA GLN A 175 -31.16 -18.75 -24.15
C GLN A 175 -32.11 -17.81 -23.39
N ALA A 176 -32.07 -16.51 -23.65
CA ALA A 176 -32.99 -15.55 -23.06
C ALA A 176 -34.43 -15.80 -23.53
N GLN A 177 -34.61 -16.17 -24.80
CA GLN A 177 -35.92 -16.53 -25.36
C GLN A 177 -36.44 -17.83 -24.75
N GLU A 178 -35.58 -18.85 -24.62
CA GLU A 178 -35.91 -20.12 -23.96
C GLU A 178 -36.27 -19.90 -22.49
N LEU A 179 -35.53 -19.05 -21.78
CA LEU A 179 -35.83 -18.69 -20.40
C LEU A 179 -37.24 -18.08 -20.29
N ARG A 180 -37.58 -17.12 -21.17
CA ARG A 180 -38.91 -16.47 -21.19
C ARG A 180 -40.02 -17.46 -21.50
N SER A 181 -39.84 -18.36 -22.46
CA SER A 181 -40.86 -19.35 -22.82
C SER A 181 -41.10 -20.36 -21.69
N ARG A 182 -40.05 -20.83 -21.03
CA ARG A 182 -40.16 -21.76 -19.89
C ARG A 182 -40.79 -21.09 -18.66
N VAL A 183 -40.52 -19.82 -18.41
CA VAL A 183 -41.24 -19.04 -17.39
C VAL A 183 -42.73 -18.93 -17.74
N ALA A 184 -43.07 -18.66 -19.01
CA ALA A 184 -44.47 -18.58 -19.46
C ALA A 184 -45.19 -19.93 -19.36
N ALA A 185 -44.49 -21.04 -19.54
CA ALA A 185 -44.98 -22.39 -19.31
C ALA A 185 -45.18 -22.75 -17.81
N GLY A 186 -44.87 -21.82 -16.89
CA GLY A 186 -45.10 -21.99 -15.45
C GLY A 186 -43.93 -22.59 -14.68
N GLU A 187 -42.76 -22.77 -15.30
CA GLU A 187 -41.60 -23.28 -14.57
C GLU A 187 -41.10 -22.33 -13.47
N SER A 188 -40.59 -22.91 -12.39
CA SER A 188 -40.07 -22.15 -11.26
C SER A 188 -38.84 -21.32 -11.65
N LYS A 189 -38.91 -20.01 -11.39
CA LYS A 189 -37.79 -19.06 -11.59
C LYS A 189 -36.53 -19.47 -10.83
N VAL A 190 -36.66 -20.19 -9.71
CA VAL A 190 -35.54 -20.72 -8.93
C VAL A 190 -34.88 -21.91 -9.66
N ALA A 191 -35.68 -22.81 -10.23
CA ALA A 191 -35.18 -23.93 -11.00
C ALA A 191 -34.49 -23.45 -12.28
N LEU A 192 -35.08 -22.47 -12.97
CA LEU A 192 -34.51 -21.87 -14.17
C LEU A 192 -33.22 -21.10 -13.88
N ALA A 193 -33.13 -20.36 -12.78
CA ALA A 193 -31.88 -19.72 -12.36
C ALA A 193 -30.73 -20.74 -12.25
N LYS A 194 -30.99 -21.91 -11.64
CA LYS A 194 -30.02 -23.00 -11.54
C LYS A 194 -29.70 -23.62 -12.91
N ALA A 195 -30.73 -23.90 -13.73
CA ALA A 195 -30.57 -24.54 -15.04
C ALA A 195 -29.74 -23.69 -16.01
N PHE A 196 -29.92 -22.37 -15.98
CA PHE A 196 -29.20 -21.42 -16.82
C PHE A 196 -27.91 -20.88 -16.18
N GLY A 197 -27.57 -21.32 -14.95
CA GLY A 197 -26.35 -20.90 -14.26
C GLY A 197 -26.30 -19.41 -13.90
N ILE A 198 -27.45 -18.76 -13.70
CA ILE A 198 -27.57 -17.32 -13.43
C ILE A 198 -28.25 -17.04 -12.09
N SER A 199 -28.08 -15.83 -11.55
CA SER A 199 -28.76 -15.46 -10.30
C SER A 199 -30.26 -15.28 -10.53
N ARG A 200 -31.03 -15.39 -9.44
CA ARG A 200 -32.47 -15.12 -9.49
C ARG A 200 -32.76 -13.68 -9.91
N GLU A 201 -31.95 -12.70 -9.49
CA GLU A 201 -32.08 -11.32 -10.01
C GLU A 201 -31.85 -11.23 -11.52
N THR A 202 -30.87 -11.97 -12.05
CA THR A 202 -30.61 -11.99 -13.50
C THR A 202 -31.82 -12.53 -14.26
N VAL A 203 -32.50 -13.58 -13.75
CA VAL A 203 -33.77 -14.05 -14.30
C VAL A 203 -34.82 -12.94 -14.33
N TYR A 204 -35.04 -12.25 -13.21
CA TYR A 204 -35.97 -11.12 -13.17
C TYR A 204 -35.55 -9.94 -14.06
N GLY A 205 -34.26 -9.78 -14.34
CA GLY A 205 -33.75 -8.81 -15.31
C GLY A 205 -34.19 -9.13 -16.74
N TYR A 206 -34.10 -10.40 -17.14
CA TYR A 206 -34.56 -10.86 -18.46
C TYR A 206 -36.09 -10.87 -18.63
N LEU A 207 -36.84 -10.87 -17.52
CA LEU A 207 -38.31 -10.79 -17.53
C LEU A 207 -38.85 -9.36 -17.45
N ARG A 208 -38.05 -8.40 -16.97
CA ARG A 208 -38.42 -6.97 -16.90
C ARG A 208 -38.12 -6.21 -18.19
N GLY A 209 -37.36 -6.82 -19.10
CA GLY A 209 -36.99 -6.28 -20.40
C GLY A 209 -37.76 -6.95 -21.52
#